data_AF-A0A7X7VD23-F1
#
_entry.id   AF-A0A7X7VD23-F1
#
_cell.length_a   1.000
_cell.length_b   1.000
_cell.length_c   1.000
_cell.angle_alpha   90.00
_cell.angle_beta   90.00
_cell.angle_gamma   90.00
#
_symmetry.space_group_name_H-M   'P 1'
#
loop_
_entity.id
_entity.type
_entity.pdbx_description
1 polymer ?
#
loop_
_entity_poly.entity_id
_entity_poly.type
_entity_poly.pdbx_seq_one_letter_code
_entity_poly.pdbx_strand_id
1 'polypeptide(L)'
;MIATETAKTVLLVLFGLCVLWIVVIVVKNDMQTIVRALIVTALVGLGLYYVNQTKLEKLSFTAVKQELFPVKARAYTFQKREGFVAGRTSTAYIFDDPGPPLSVAMIEGGKYMTIKDLRTVNVVLEYVGLPPVEEAVSELASLTGKAIDADKFRWDDYGPGVLLVERGICRDMTSAQSFTCIARITVTAR
;
A
#
# COMPACT_ATOMS: atom_id res chain seq x y z
N MET A 1 0.45 -10.38 13.24
CA MET A 1 1.82 -9.99 12.86
C MET A 1 2.77 -10.93 13.57
N ILE A 2 3.72 -11.51 12.87
CA ILE A 2 4.64 -12.49 13.44
C ILE A 2 6.05 -11.94 13.22
N ALA A 3 6.91 -12.00 14.25
CA ALA A 3 8.30 -11.59 14.11
C ALA A 3 8.97 -12.44 13.03
N THR A 4 9.81 -11.83 12.20
CA THR A 4 10.48 -12.57 11.12
C THR A 4 11.33 -13.72 11.65
N GLU A 5 11.92 -13.56 12.83
CA GLU A 5 12.68 -14.60 13.53
C GLU A 5 11.81 -15.79 13.98
N THR A 6 10.57 -15.56 14.42
CA THR A 6 9.66 -16.67 14.74
C THR A 6 9.17 -17.37 13.49
N ALA A 7 8.92 -16.64 12.39
CA ALA A 7 8.59 -17.25 11.10
C ALA A 7 9.76 -18.08 10.53
N LYS A 8 10.99 -17.58 10.59
CA LYS A 8 12.21 -18.32 10.23
C LYS A 8 12.32 -19.62 11.03
N THR A 9 12.15 -19.55 12.34
CA THR A 9 12.24 -20.72 13.23
C THR A 9 11.20 -21.78 12.86
N VAL A 10 9.93 -21.38 12.67
CA VAL A 10 8.85 -22.30 12.27
C VAL A 10 9.14 -22.95 10.92
N LEU A 11 9.55 -22.15 9.94
CA LEU A 11 9.90 -22.64 8.60
C LEU A 11 11.08 -23.60 8.62
N LEU A 12 12.09 -23.36 9.47
CA LEU A 12 13.25 -24.21 9.63
C LEU A 12 12.87 -25.56 10.26
N VAL A 13 12.00 -25.55 11.29
CA VAL A 13 11.45 -26.78 11.89
C VAL A 13 10.63 -27.57 10.86
N LEU A 14 9.77 -26.90 10.09
CA LEU A 14 8.99 -27.51 9.01
C LEU A 14 9.90 -28.13 7.94
N PHE A 15 10.96 -27.43 7.55
CA PHE A 15 11.93 -27.95 6.59
C PHE A 15 12.66 -29.19 7.13
N GLY A 16 13.05 -29.18 8.40
CA GLY A 16 13.62 -30.35 9.07
C GLY A 16 12.68 -31.56 9.07
N LEU A 17 11.39 -31.34 9.33
CA LEU A 17 10.35 -32.38 9.24
C LEU A 17 10.16 -32.90 7.80
N CYS A 18 10.24 -32.03 6.79
CA CYS A 18 10.18 -32.45 5.38
C CYS A 18 11.37 -33.33 5.00
N VAL A 19 12.58 -32.98 5.43
CA VAL A 19 13.78 -33.81 5.19
C VAL A 19 13.65 -35.16 5.88
N LEU A 20 13.18 -35.18 7.14
CA LEU A 20 12.95 -36.43 7.87
C LEU A 20 11.90 -37.30 7.18
N TRP A 21 10.83 -36.70 6.65
CA TRP A 21 9.81 -37.40 5.90
C TRP A 21 10.36 -38.03 4.62
N ILE A 22 11.22 -37.32 3.87
CA ILE A 22 11.92 -37.88 2.70
C ILE A 22 12.75 -39.10 3.11
N VAL A 23 13.53 -39.02 4.19
CA VAL A 23 14.34 -40.16 4.68
C VAL A 23 13.46 -41.38 4.97
N VAL A 24 12.32 -41.19 5.64
CA VAL A 24 11.38 -42.29 5.93
C VAL A 24 10.81 -42.92 4.65
N ILE A 25 10.47 -42.11 3.64
CA ILE A 25 9.95 -42.59 2.36
C ILE A 25 11.02 -43.40 1.61
N VAL A 26 12.26 -42.92 1.59
CA VAL A 26 13.38 -43.63 0.94
C VAL A 26 13.63 -44.98 1.60
N VAL A 27 13.59 -45.07 2.94
CA VAL A 27 13.72 -46.34 3.67
C VAL A 27 12.56 -47.30 3.36
N LYS A 28 11.34 -46.77 3.18
CA LYS A 28 10.15 -47.58 2.82
C LYS A 28 10.07 -47.95 1.34
N ASN A 29 10.98 -47.43 0.50
CA ASN A 29 11.02 -47.64 -0.95
C ASN A 29 9.71 -47.28 -1.68
N ASP A 30 8.95 -46.31 -1.18
CA ASP A 30 7.70 -45.86 -1.79
C ASP A 30 7.97 -44.73 -2.81
N MET A 31 8.30 -45.14 -4.04
CA MET A 31 8.64 -44.25 -5.14
C MET A 31 7.51 -43.27 -5.53
N GLN A 32 6.25 -43.61 -5.22
CA GLN A 32 5.10 -42.77 -5.60
C GLN A 32 4.95 -41.55 -4.68
N THR A 33 5.37 -41.64 -3.42
CA THR A 33 5.35 -40.52 -2.47
C THR A 33 6.61 -39.66 -2.50
N ILE A 34 7.75 -40.15 -3.02
CA ILE A 34 9.00 -39.39 -3.15
C ILE A 34 8.80 -38.07 -3.92
N VAL A 35 8.11 -38.13 -5.07
CA VAL A 35 7.91 -36.93 -5.92
C VAL A 35 7.08 -35.88 -5.18
N ARG A 36 6.05 -36.29 -4.45
CA ARG A 36 5.22 -35.38 -3.65
C ARG A 36 6.01 -34.75 -2.51
N ALA A 37 6.82 -35.54 -1.81
CA ALA A 37 7.67 -35.06 -0.73
C ALA A 37 8.75 -34.08 -1.24
N LEU A 38 9.33 -34.33 -2.41
CA LEU A 38 10.26 -33.41 -3.08
C LEU A 38 9.61 -32.07 -3.40
N ILE A 39 8.39 -32.07 -3.96
CA ILE A 39 7.65 -30.84 -4.28
C ILE A 39 7.36 -30.03 -3.00
N VAL A 40 6.88 -30.68 -1.94
CA VAL A 40 6.59 -30.01 -0.67
C VAL A 40 7.88 -29.42 -0.07
N THR A 41 8.98 -30.17 -0.11
CA THR A 41 10.28 -29.71 0.41
C THR A 41 10.83 -28.54 -0.40
N ALA A 42 10.67 -28.56 -1.72
CA ALA A 42 11.07 -27.46 -2.60
C ALA A 42 10.27 -26.17 -2.31
N LEU A 43 8.95 -26.29 -2.09
CA LEU A 43 8.10 -25.17 -1.71
C LEU A 43 8.48 -24.57 -0.35
N VAL A 44 8.72 -25.41 0.66
CA VAL A 44 9.17 -24.96 1.99
C VAL A 44 10.56 -24.33 1.92
N GLY A 45 11.48 -24.91 1.15
CA GLY A 45 12.82 -24.38 0.92
C GLY A 45 12.81 -23.01 0.22
N LEU A 46 11.96 -22.83 -0.78
CA LEU A 46 11.73 -21.53 -1.43
C LEU A 46 11.17 -20.49 -0.45
N GLY A 47 10.22 -20.90 0.41
CA GLY A 47 9.70 -20.05 1.48
C GLY A 47 10.77 -19.61 2.48
N LEU A 48 11.65 -20.53 2.90
CA LEU A 48 12.81 -20.21 3.74
C LEU A 48 13.77 -19.25 3.07
N TYR A 49 14.11 -19.50 1.80
CA TYR A 49 15.02 -18.66 1.04
C TYR A 49 14.50 -17.23 0.92
N TYR A 50 13.21 -17.07 0.63
CA TYR A 50 12.55 -15.77 0.57
C TYR A 50 12.58 -15.06 1.93
N VAL A 51 12.13 -15.73 3.00
CA VAL A 51 12.11 -15.15 4.35
C VAL A 51 13.53 -14.76 4.82
N ASN A 52 14.55 -15.50 4.39
CA ASN A 52 15.94 -15.18 4.72
C ASN A 52 16.51 -13.96 3.96
N GLN A 53 16.05 -13.72 2.72
CA GLN A 53 16.41 -12.55 1.91
C GLN A 53 15.68 -11.28 2.37
N THR A 54 14.48 -11.41 2.95
CA THR A 54 13.71 -10.25 3.40
C THR A 54 14.34 -9.54 4.61
N LYS A 55 14.52 -8.21 4.52
CA LYS A 55 15.01 -7.35 5.62
C LYS A 55 13.91 -6.87 6.56
N LEU A 56 12.72 -7.47 6.51
CA LEU A 56 11.56 -7.05 7.29
C LEU A 56 11.69 -7.55 8.74
N GLU A 57 11.52 -6.69 9.75
CA GLU A 57 11.52 -7.10 11.17
C GLU A 57 10.23 -7.83 11.57
N LYS A 58 9.12 -7.56 10.87
CA LYS A 58 7.79 -8.13 11.12
C LYS A 58 7.16 -8.61 9.82
N LEU A 59 6.88 -9.91 9.72
CA LEU A 59 6.13 -10.48 8.61
C LEU A 59 4.62 -10.30 8.87
N SER A 60 3.98 -9.58 7.96
CA SER A 60 2.52 -9.58 7.82
C SER A 60 2.17 -10.08 6.42
N PHE A 61 1.08 -10.85 6.30
CA PHE A 61 0.59 -11.34 5.01
C PHE A 61 0.34 -10.17 4.03
N THR A 62 -0.05 -9.01 4.56
CA THR A 62 -0.21 -7.78 3.80
C THR A 62 1.11 -7.26 3.24
N ALA A 63 2.20 -7.29 4.02
CA ALA A 63 3.53 -6.86 3.57
C ALA A 63 4.12 -7.79 2.49
N VAL A 64 3.97 -9.11 2.66
CA VAL A 64 4.42 -10.09 1.64
C VAL A 64 3.63 -9.93 0.34
N LYS A 65 2.32 -9.71 0.42
CA LYS A 65 1.49 -9.41 -0.76
C LYS A 65 1.91 -8.10 -1.45
N GLN A 66 2.31 -7.10 -0.67
CA GLN A 66 2.75 -5.81 -1.19
C GLN A 66 4.09 -5.91 -1.93
N GLU A 67 5.02 -6.73 -1.45
CA GLU A 67 6.32 -6.94 -2.09
C GLU A 67 6.19 -7.76 -3.39
N LEU A 68 5.33 -8.79 -3.39
CA LEU A 68 5.10 -9.65 -4.55
C LEU A 68 4.24 -9.01 -5.65
N PHE A 69 3.36 -8.06 -5.30
CA PHE A 69 2.46 -7.38 -6.24
C PHE A 69 2.49 -5.86 -6.04
N PRO A 70 3.56 -5.18 -6.50
CA PRO A 70 3.65 -3.73 -6.41
C PRO A 70 2.52 -3.09 -7.23
N VAL A 71 1.89 -2.07 -6.67
CA VAL A 71 0.93 -1.24 -7.40
C VAL A 71 1.74 -0.50 -8.47
N LYS A 72 1.55 -0.86 -9.74
CA LYS A 72 2.25 -0.20 -10.85
C LYS A 72 1.92 1.30 -10.83
N ALA A 73 2.93 2.14 -10.63
CA ALA A 73 2.80 3.58 -10.82
C ALA A 73 2.48 3.82 -12.31
N ARG A 74 1.23 4.18 -12.61
CA ARG A 74 0.90 4.74 -13.93
C ARG A 74 1.56 6.11 -14.02
N ALA A 75 2.08 6.46 -15.19
CA ALA A 75 2.52 7.82 -15.42
C ALA A 75 1.28 8.72 -15.42
N TYR A 76 1.25 9.71 -14.53
CA TYR A 76 0.15 10.67 -14.42
C TYR A 76 0.61 12.01 -14.96
N THR A 77 -0.20 12.63 -15.80
CA THR A 77 0.01 14.01 -16.20
C THR A 77 -0.48 14.94 -15.11
N PHE A 78 0.37 15.87 -14.68
CA PHE A 78 0.01 16.86 -13.68
C PHE A 78 0.63 18.22 -13.98
N GLN A 79 -0.05 19.27 -13.50
CA GLN A 79 0.45 20.64 -13.51
C GLN A 79 0.91 21.01 -12.10
N LYS A 80 2.17 21.45 -11.99
CA LYS A 80 2.69 22.06 -10.76
C LYS A 80 2.37 23.55 -10.76
N ARG A 81 1.72 24.03 -9.70
CA ARG A 81 1.45 25.46 -9.47
C ARG A 81 2.01 25.87 -8.12
N GLU A 82 2.82 26.91 -8.13
CA GLU A 82 3.34 27.54 -6.92
C GLU A 82 2.53 28.80 -6.62
N GLY A 83 2.30 29.08 -5.34
CA GLY A 83 1.52 30.22 -4.89
C GLY A 83 1.78 30.54 -3.43
N PHE A 84 0.99 31.46 -2.91
CA PHE A 84 1.04 31.86 -1.50
C PHE A 84 -0.34 31.74 -0.88
N VAL A 85 -0.42 31.04 0.25
CA VAL A 85 -1.66 30.90 1.04
C VAL A 85 -1.36 31.42 2.44
N ALA A 86 -2.08 32.47 2.86
CA ALA A 86 -1.89 33.10 4.17
C ALA A 86 -0.42 33.46 4.48
N GLY A 87 0.31 33.96 3.48
CA GLY A 87 1.72 34.36 3.62
C GLY A 87 2.74 33.21 3.57
N ARG A 88 2.29 31.96 3.42
CA ARG A 88 3.15 30.77 3.29
C ARG A 88 3.23 30.31 1.84
N THR A 89 4.40 29.85 1.42
CA THR A 89 4.56 29.21 0.11
C THR A 89 3.73 27.94 0.04
N SER A 90 2.96 27.79 -1.03
CA SER A 90 2.11 26.65 -1.29
C SER A 90 2.43 26.08 -2.67
N THR A 91 2.59 24.77 -2.75
CA THR A 91 2.80 24.04 -4.00
C THR A 91 1.61 23.11 -4.22
N ALA A 92 0.91 23.28 -5.33
CA ALA A 92 -0.20 22.43 -5.75
C ALA A 92 0.19 21.59 -6.97
N TYR A 93 -0.09 20.30 -6.91
CA TYR A 93 0.00 19.34 -8.00
C TYR A 93 -1.43 18.99 -8.42
N ILE A 94 -1.81 19.41 -9.62
CA ILE A 94 -3.17 19.22 -10.16
C ILE A 94 -3.09 18.13 -11.23
N PHE A 95 -3.81 17.04 -11.04
CA PHE A 95 -3.78 15.89 -11.94
C PHE A 95 -4.84 16.02 -13.03
N ASP A 96 -4.46 15.71 -14.27
CA ASP A 96 -5.38 15.62 -15.38
C ASP A 96 -6.03 14.21 -15.44
N ASP A 97 -7.16 14.10 -16.13
CA ASP A 97 -7.80 12.80 -16.37
C ASP A 97 -7.00 11.95 -17.36
N PRO A 98 -6.80 10.63 -17.10
CA PRO A 98 -7.23 9.88 -15.92
C PRO A 98 -6.30 10.10 -14.73
N GLY A 99 -6.84 10.63 -13.64
CA GLY A 99 -6.07 10.90 -12.42
C GLY A 99 -5.71 9.65 -11.60
N PRO A 100 -4.82 9.79 -10.60
CA PRO A 100 -4.44 8.69 -9.73
C PRO A 100 -5.63 8.15 -8.92
N PRO A 101 -5.85 6.82 -8.88
CA PRO A 101 -6.97 6.25 -8.15
C PRO A 101 -6.80 6.46 -6.64
N LEU A 102 -7.89 6.81 -5.96
CA LEU A 102 -7.94 6.98 -4.52
C LEU A 102 -8.86 5.93 -3.91
N SER A 103 -8.34 5.13 -2.98
CA SER A 103 -9.14 4.13 -2.27
C SER A 103 -9.78 4.74 -1.02
N VAL A 104 -11.09 4.93 -1.07
CA VAL A 104 -11.90 5.46 0.04
C VAL A 104 -12.93 4.45 0.53
N ALA A 105 -13.32 4.58 1.79
CA ALA A 105 -14.44 3.87 2.39
C ALA A 105 -15.40 4.88 3.03
N MET A 106 -16.70 4.58 2.95
CA MET A 106 -17.73 5.38 3.60
C MET A 106 -17.74 5.12 5.11
N ILE A 107 -17.91 6.18 5.88
CA ILE A 107 -18.07 6.17 7.35
C ILE A 107 -19.34 6.91 7.74
N GLU A 108 -19.78 6.76 8.99
CA GLU A 108 -20.97 7.42 9.55
C GLU A 108 -22.23 7.26 8.67
N GLY A 109 -22.54 6.02 8.29
CA GLY A 109 -23.74 5.71 7.50
C GLY A 109 -23.70 6.23 6.05
N GLY A 110 -22.53 6.61 5.53
CA GLY A 110 -22.37 7.09 4.15
C GLY A 110 -22.19 8.60 4.02
N LYS A 111 -22.17 9.33 5.14
CA LYS A 111 -22.09 10.79 5.12
C LYS A 111 -20.69 11.31 4.77
N TYR A 112 -19.66 10.64 5.27
CA TYR A 112 -18.27 11.05 5.08
C TYR A 112 -17.44 9.90 4.54
N MET A 113 -16.23 10.22 4.08
CA MET A 113 -15.28 9.23 3.59
C MET A 113 -14.01 9.18 4.46
N THR A 114 -13.36 8.03 4.45
CA THR A 114 -12.02 7.84 5.02
C THR A 114 -11.13 7.12 4.02
N ILE A 115 -9.83 7.35 4.09
CA ILE A 115 -8.87 6.68 3.20
C ILE A 115 -8.76 5.21 3.63
N LYS A 116 -9.17 4.31 2.73
CA LYS A 116 -9.16 2.86 2.98
C LYS A 116 -7.76 2.25 2.80
N ASP A 117 -7.03 2.72 1.79
CA ASP A 117 -5.70 2.20 1.46
C ASP A 117 -4.71 3.33 1.24
N LEU A 118 -3.91 3.60 2.28
CA LEU A 118 -2.91 4.67 2.30
C LEU A 118 -1.86 4.52 1.19
N ARG A 119 -1.62 3.31 0.69
CA ARG A 119 -0.68 3.05 -0.41
C ARG A 119 -1.06 3.82 -1.67
N THR A 120 -2.36 3.96 -1.93
CA THR A 120 -2.84 4.69 -3.12
C THR A 120 -2.43 6.17 -3.07
N VAL A 121 -2.30 6.74 -1.88
CA VAL A 121 -1.80 8.10 -1.67
C VAL A 121 -0.26 8.13 -1.73
N ASN A 122 0.41 7.22 -1.01
CA ASN A 122 1.88 7.22 -0.92
C ASN A 122 2.58 6.99 -2.26
N VAL A 123 2.02 6.14 -3.14
CA VAL A 123 2.56 5.96 -4.51
C VAL A 123 2.52 7.27 -5.30
N VAL A 124 1.49 8.08 -5.10
CA VAL A 124 1.33 9.35 -5.80
C VAL A 124 2.22 10.43 -5.20
N LEU A 125 2.37 10.45 -3.88
CA LEU A 125 3.35 11.32 -3.19
C LEU A 125 4.76 11.02 -3.68
N GLU A 126 5.16 9.76 -3.71
CA GLU A 126 6.46 9.33 -4.25
C GLU A 126 6.62 9.75 -5.71
N TYR A 127 5.59 9.59 -6.54
CA TYR A 127 5.59 9.99 -7.95
C TYR A 127 5.84 11.50 -8.15
N VAL A 128 5.33 12.35 -7.27
CA VAL A 128 5.57 13.81 -7.32
C VAL A 128 6.79 14.25 -6.48
N GLY A 129 7.57 13.31 -5.94
CA GLY A 129 8.79 13.59 -5.17
C GLY A 129 8.54 14.05 -3.74
N LEU A 130 7.40 13.69 -3.16
CA LEU A 130 6.97 14.03 -1.80
C LEU A 130 7.12 12.81 -0.85
N PRO A 131 7.44 13.03 0.45
CA PRO A 131 7.57 11.93 1.41
C PRO A 131 6.23 11.22 1.67
N PRO A 132 6.24 9.93 2.04
CA PRO A 132 5.01 9.21 2.36
C PRO A 132 4.37 9.73 3.65
N VAL A 133 3.08 9.46 3.81
CA VAL A 133 2.34 9.63 5.08
C VAL A 133 2.22 8.29 5.80
N GLU A 134 2.17 8.33 7.13
CA GLU A 134 2.15 7.14 7.99
C GLU A 134 0.73 6.71 8.38
N GLU A 135 -0.18 7.66 8.53
CA GLU A 135 -1.54 7.42 9.02
C GLU A 135 -2.59 7.81 7.99
N ALA A 136 -3.66 7.02 7.91
CA ALA A 136 -4.84 7.37 7.14
C ALA A 136 -5.69 8.37 7.92
N VAL A 137 -6.24 9.36 7.22
CA VAL A 137 -7.10 10.39 7.82
C VAL A 137 -8.51 10.29 7.25
N SER A 138 -9.48 10.68 8.07
CA SER A 138 -10.85 10.90 7.63
C SER A 138 -10.95 12.22 6.85
N GLU A 139 -12.02 12.33 6.06
CA GLU A 139 -12.37 13.55 5.37
C GLU A 139 -12.51 14.72 6.37
N LEU A 140 -11.97 15.88 6.00
CA LEU A 140 -11.90 17.06 6.85
C LEU A 140 -13.30 17.57 7.24
N ALA A 141 -14.32 17.35 6.41
CA ALA A 141 -15.71 17.61 6.74
C ALA A 141 -16.22 16.80 7.96
N SER A 142 -15.71 15.59 8.19
CA SER A 142 -16.10 14.79 9.36
C SER A 142 -15.59 15.40 10.67
N LEU A 143 -14.49 16.16 10.60
CA LEU A 143 -13.87 16.81 11.74
C LEU A 143 -14.41 18.23 11.96
N THR A 144 -14.63 18.98 10.87
CA THR A 144 -15.01 20.40 10.91
C THR A 144 -16.52 20.63 10.84
N GLY A 145 -17.28 19.66 10.33
CA GLY A 145 -18.71 19.79 10.04
C GLY A 145 -19.03 20.74 8.87
N LYS A 146 -18.03 21.25 8.15
CA LYS A 146 -18.23 22.24 7.08
C LYS A 146 -18.28 21.57 5.72
N ALA A 147 -19.27 21.93 4.90
CA ALA A 147 -19.42 21.42 3.55
C ALA A 147 -18.26 21.82 2.61
N ILE A 148 -17.60 22.95 2.85
CA ILE A 148 -16.42 23.38 2.06
C ILE A 148 -15.21 22.46 2.26
N ASP A 149 -15.20 21.69 3.33
CA ASP A 149 -14.14 20.75 3.68
C ASP A 149 -14.46 19.31 3.23
N ALA A 150 -15.56 19.14 2.48
CA ALA A 150 -15.86 17.89 1.81
C ALA A 150 -14.78 17.58 0.78
N ASP A 151 -14.53 16.30 0.56
CA ASP A 151 -13.54 15.76 -0.38
C ASP A 151 -12.09 16.10 -0.07
N LYS A 152 -11.80 16.66 1.10
CA LYS A 152 -10.45 17.05 1.52
C LYS A 152 -9.93 16.14 2.62
N PHE A 153 -8.69 15.70 2.47
CA PHE A 153 -7.94 14.92 3.47
C PHE A 153 -6.70 15.72 3.86
N ARG A 154 -6.52 15.97 5.16
CA ARG A 154 -5.50 16.90 5.66
C ARG A 154 -4.59 16.23 6.68
N TRP A 155 -3.29 16.36 6.48
CA TRP A 155 -2.26 16.00 7.45
C TRP A 155 -1.54 17.26 7.91
N ASP A 156 -1.70 17.58 9.18
CA ASP A 156 -1.05 18.74 9.80
C ASP A 156 0.41 18.48 10.18
N ASP A 157 0.76 17.22 10.46
CA ASP A 157 2.09 16.76 10.85
C ASP A 157 2.92 16.20 9.69
N TYR A 158 2.75 16.78 8.51
CA TYR A 158 3.53 16.39 7.34
C TYR A 158 4.92 17.04 7.37
N GLY A 159 6.00 16.29 7.18
CA GLY A 159 7.37 16.80 7.31
C GLY A 159 7.64 18.12 6.57
N PRO A 160 7.27 18.24 5.27
CA PRO A 160 7.36 19.48 4.50
C PRO A 160 6.40 20.62 4.90
N GLY A 161 5.38 20.35 5.73
CA GLY A 161 4.42 21.36 6.17
C GLY A 161 3.02 20.79 6.43
N VAL A 162 2.00 21.32 5.76
CA VAL A 162 0.63 20.78 5.80
C VAL A 162 0.31 20.18 4.44
N LEU A 163 -0.03 18.89 4.42
CA LEU A 163 -0.48 18.19 3.22
C LEU A 163 -1.99 18.21 3.14
N LEU A 164 -2.52 18.60 1.99
CA LEU A 164 -3.93 18.54 1.66
C LEU A 164 -4.11 17.74 0.38
N VAL A 165 -4.88 16.67 0.44
CA VAL A 165 -5.26 15.85 -0.71
C VAL A 165 -6.74 16.09 -0.99
N GLU A 166 -7.06 16.48 -2.21
CA GLU A 166 -8.43 16.68 -2.66
C GLU A 166 -8.87 15.52 -3.56
N ARG A 167 -10.02 14.93 -3.23
CA ARG A 167 -10.66 13.88 -4.01
C ARG A 167 -11.43 14.50 -5.17
N GLY A 168 -11.30 13.86 -6.33
CA GLY A 168 -12.16 14.09 -7.49
C GLY A 168 -12.89 12.82 -7.92
N ILE A 169 -13.62 12.96 -9.03
CA ILE A 169 -14.19 11.86 -9.78
C ILE A 169 -13.52 11.91 -11.15
N CYS A 170 -12.68 10.92 -11.44
CA CYS A 170 -11.99 10.81 -12.72
C CYS A 170 -12.72 9.83 -13.63
N ARG A 171 -12.56 10.00 -14.94
CA ARG A 171 -13.06 9.06 -15.94
C ARG A 171 -11.94 8.16 -16.41
N ASP A 172 -12.23 6.87 -16.50
CA ASP A 172 -11.38 5.99 -17.28
C ASP A 172 -11.56 6.34 -18.76
N MET A 173 -10.46 6.54 -19.48
CA MET A 173 -10.50 6.88 -20.91
C MET A 173 -10.65 5.62 -21.78
N THR A 174 -10.47 4.43 -21.19
CA THR A 174 -10.57 3.13 -21.85
C THR A 174 -11.89 2.41 -21.55
N SER A 175 -12.53 2.74 -20.43
CA SER A 175 -13.85 2.25 -20.05
C SER A 175 -14.73 3.44 -19.70
N ALA A 176 -16.01 3.48 -20.07
CA ALA A 176 -16.89 4.61 -19.76
C ALA A 176 -17.27 4.70 -18.25
N GLN A 177 -16.41 4.21 -17.37
CA GLN A 177 -16.60 4.16 -15.92
C GLN A 177 -15.91 5.33 -15.24
N SER A 178 -16.55 5.85 -14.20
CA SER A 178 -15.97 6.85 -13.31
C SER A 178 -15.45 6.20 -12.04
N PHE A 179 -14.34 6.70 -11.49
CA PHE A 179 -13.76 6.22 -10.25
C PHE A 179 -13.27 7.39 -9.37
N THR A 180 -13.12 7.13 -8.07
CA THR A 180 -12.58 8.11 -7.12
C THR A 180 -11.09 8.26 -7.33
N CYS A 181 -10.62 9.50 -7.45
CA CYS A 181 -9.23 9.81 -7.73
C CYS A 181 -8.69 10.96 -6.89
N ILE A 182 -7.37 11.13 -6.90
CA ILE A 182 -6.69 12.30 -6.36
C ILE A 182 -6.70 13.38 -7.45
N ALA A 183 -7.50 14.43 -7.26
CA ALA A 183 -7.57 15.54 -8.22
C ALA A 183 -6.45 16.56 -7.97
N ARG A 184 -6.12 16.80 -6.70
CA ARG A 184 -5.10 17.77 -6.31
C ARG A 184 -4.37 17.34 -5.05
N ILE A 185 -3.08 17.58 -5.03
CA ILE A 185 -2.25 17.55 -3.82
C ILE A 185 -1.73 18.96 -3.59
N THR A 186 -1.87 19.48 -2.38
CA THR A 186 -1.33 20.79 -2.00
C THR A 186 -0.45 20.64 -0.77
N VAL A 187 0.77 21.16 -0.83
CA VAL A 187 1.68 21.25 0.31
C VAL A 187 1.87 22.72 0.64
N THR A 188 1.52 23.10 1.86
CA THR A 188 1.75 24.46 2.37
C THR A 188 2.87 24.43 3.38
N ALA A 189 3.93 25.20 3.15
CA ALA A 189 5.08 25.29 4.05
C ALA A 189 4.68 25.85 5.43
N ARG A 190 5.41 25.48 6.48
CA ARG A 190 5.19 25.99 7.84
C ARG A 190 5.74 27.40 8.03
#